data_AF-A0AAN8L3F3-F1
#
_entry.id   AF-A0AAN8L3F3-F1
#
_cell.length_a   1.000
_cell.length_b   1.000
_cell.length_c   1.000
_cell.angle_alpha   90.00
_cell.angle_beta   90.00
_cell.angle_gamma   90.00
#
_symmetry.space_group_name_H-M   'P 1'
#
loop_
_entity.id
_entity.type
_entity.pdbx_description
1 polymer ?
#
loop_
_entity_poly.entity_id
_entity_poly.type
_entity_poly.pdbx_seq_one_letter_code
_entity_poly.pdbx_strand_id
1 'polypeptide(L)'
;MAEEVSCLKSRLMEKEKEIVALKDKLAQLEKKCLTGLQLQEKVTTLPPLKPKAVLSNEDIMRYSRQLLLPELGVQGQLNLSQTSVLVVGCGGLGCPLAQYLAAAGIGRVGLLDHDQVELSNLHRQVLHGEDSQGQPKAQSAAHAVRRLNSTVECIPYHLQLSPENALQLIQQYPPSQL
;
A
#
# COMPACT_ATOMS: atom_id res chain seq x y z
N MET A 1 -4.43 -19.28 -53.11
CA MET A 1 -4.53 -17.81 -53.03
C MET A 1 -5.83 -17.29 -52.41
N ALA A 2 -7.01 -17.40 -53.03
CA ALA A 2 -8.24 -16.79 -52.47
C ALA A 2 -8.69 -17.42 -51.13
N GLU A 3 -8.61 -18.74 -51.01
CA GLU A 3 -8.95 -19.48 -49.78
C GLU A 3 -7.95 -19.21 -48.64
N GLU A 4 -6.66 -19.13 -48.94
CA GLU A 4 -5.62 -18.78 -47.95
C GLU A 4 -5.82 -17.36 -47.42
N VAL A 5 -6.15 -16.40 -48.29
CA VAL A 5 -6.45 -15.02 -47.90
C VAL A 5 -7.71 -14.96 -47.02
N SER A 6 -8.73 -15.77 -47.32
CA SER A 6 -9.94 -15.88 -46.50
C SER A 6 -9.61 -16.43 -45.10
N CYS A 7 -8.86 -17.53 -45.03
CA CYS A 7 -8.42 -18.15 -43.78
C CYS A 7 -7.58 -17.20 -42.91
N LEU A 8 -6.65 -16.47 -43.53
CA LEU A 8 -5.83 -15.48 -42.83
C LEU A 8 -6.67 -14.33 -42.26
N LYS A 9 -7.67 -13.84 -43.00
CA LYS A 9 -8.60 -12.81 -42.51
C LYS A 9 -9.41 -13.29 -41.29
N SER A 10 -9.88 -14.54 -41.31
CA SER A 10 -10.60 -15.13 -40.18
C SER A 10 -9.71 -15.20 -38.93
N ARG A 11 -8.46 -15.64 -39.08
CA ARG A 11 -7.47 -15.66 -37.98
C ARG A 11 -7.17 -14.26 -37.44
N LEU A 12 -7.08 -13.26 -38.30
CA LEU A 12 -6.83 -11.88 -37.91
C LEU A 12 -7.97 -11.33 -37.06
N MET A 13 -9.22 -11.55 -37.47
CA MET A 13 -10.40 -11.19 -36.68
C MET A 13 -10.45 -11.90 -35.32
N GLU A 14 -10.05 -13.18 -35.26
CA GLU A 14 -10.02 -13.93 -34.02
C GLU A 14 -8.96 -13.38 -33.05
N LYS A 15 -7.78 -13.04 -33.58
CA LYS A 15 -6.70 -12.42 -32.79
C LYS A 15 -7.05 -11.01 -32.33
N GLU A 16 -7.74 -10.21 -33.14
CA GLU A 16 -8.24 -8.89 -32.73
C GLU A 16 -9.22 -9.00 -31.57
N LYS A 17 -10.15 -9.95 -31.61
CA LYS A 17 -11.08 -10.23 -30.49
C LYS A 17 -10.32 -10.65 -29.22
N GLU A 18 -9.31 -11.51 -29.37
CA GLU A 18 -8.49 -11.97 -28.26
C GLU A 18 -7.69 -10.82 -27.62
N ILE A 19 -7.12 -9.92 -28.43
CA ILE A 19 -6.41 -8.72 -27.95
C ILE A 19 -7.34 -7.80 -27.17
N VAL A 20 -8.56 -7.57 -27.66
CA VAL A 20 -9.55 -6.75 -26.95
C VAL A 20 -9.89 -7.37 -25.60
N ALA A 21 -10.19 -8.67 -25.56
CA ALA A 21 -10.49 -9.37 -24.31
C ALA A 21 -9.33 -9.34 -23.31
N LEU A 22 -8.09 -9.48 -23.78
CA LEU A 22 -6.90 -9.39 -22.93
C LEU A 22 -6.70 -7.98 -22.38
N LYS A 23 -6.90 -6.94 -23.20
CA LYS A 23 -6.84 -5.54 -22.75
C LYS A 23 -7.88 -5.24 -21.66
N ASP A 24 -9.11 -5.70 -21.82
CA ASP A 24 -10.17 -5.53 -20.82
C ASP A 24 -9.83 -6.25 -19.51
N LYS A 25 -9.30 -7.46 -19.61
CA LYS A 25 -8.87 -8.24 -18.44
C LYS A 25 -7.70 -7.59 -17.72
N LEU A 26 -6.75 -7.02 -18.47
CA LEU A 26 -5.62 -6.27 -17.93
C LEU A 26 -6.12 -5.01 -17.20
N ALA A 27 -7.01 -4.24 -17.81
CA ALA A 27 -7.63 -3.07 -17.19
C ALA A 27 -8.40 -3.43 -15.89
N GLN A 28 -9.12 -4.56 -15.87
CA GLN A 28 -9.79 -5.05 -14.66
C GLN A 28 -8.81 -5.47 -13.56
N LEU A 29 -7.71 -6.14 -13.92
CA LEU A 29 -6.68 -6.57 -12.98
C LEU A 29 -5.91 -5.37 -12.41
N GLU A 30 -5.56 -4.40 -13.25
CA GLU A 30 -4.98 -3.12 -12.83
C GLU A 30 -5.93 -2.39 -11.90
N LYS A 31 -7.21 -2.26 -12.25
CA LYS A 31 -8.22 -1.61 -11.41
C LYS A 31 -8.39 -2.33 -10.07
N LYS A 32 -8.39 -3.66 -10.04
CA LYS A 32 -8.43 -4.46 -8.80
C LYS A 32 -7.18 -4.26 -7.94
N CYS A 33 -6.00 -4.13 -8.54
CA CYS A 33 -4.76 -3.83 -7.85
C CYS A 33 -4.73 -2.39 -7.31
N LEU A 34 -5.22 -1.43 -8.11
CA LEU A 34 -5.25 0.02 -7.84
C LEU A 34 -6.37 0.45 -6.88
N THR A 35 -7.48 -0.29 -6.79
CA THR A 35 -8.61 0.08 -5.92
C THR A 35 -8.26 0.17 -4.43
N GLY A 36 -7.12 -0.37 -3.98
CA GLY A 36 -6.69 -0.30 -2.59
C GLY A 36 -5.73 0.84 -2.23
N LEU A 37 -5.14 1.54 -3.21
CA LEU A 37 -4.02 2.47 -3.00
C LEU A 37 -4.21 3.72 -3.85
N GLN A 38 -5.22 4.52 -3.49
CA GLN A 38 -5.44 5.82 -4.11
C GLN A 38 -4.49 6.85 -3.50
N LEU A 39 -3.64 7.44 -4.32
CA LEU A 39 -2.78 8.56 -3.94
C LEU A 39 -3.64 9.76 -3.54
N GLN A 40 -3.45 10.26 -2.33
CA GLN A 40 -4.17 11.40 -1.79
C GLN A 40 -3.37 12.68 -2.06
N GLU A 41 -3.87 13.53 -2.94
CA GLU A 41 -3.32 14.88 -3.21
C GLU A 41 -3.97 15.95 -2.32
N LYS A 42 -4.87 15.56 -1.42
CA LYS A 42 -5.51 16.45 -0.44
C LYS A 42 -5.88 15.66 0.79
N VAL A 43 -6.02 16.38 1.90
CA VAL A 43 -6.44 15.78 3.17
C VAL A 43 -7.93 15.47 3.08
N THR A 44 -8.27 14.19 2.97
CA THR A 44 -9.64 13.68 3.06
C THR A 44 -9.86 13.05 4.43
N THR A 45 -11.10 13.05 4.91
CA THR A 45 -11.47 12.41 6.17
C THR A 45 -11.47 10.90 5.99
N LEU A 46 -10.67 10.19 6.77
CA LEU A 46 -10.62 8.75 6.76
C LEU A 46 -11.77 8.13 7.58
N PRO A 47 -12.29 6.96 7.15
CA PRO A 47 -13.20 6.20 7.97
C PRO A 47 -12.49 5.68 9.24
N PRO A 48 -13.22 5.42 10.34
CA PRO A 48 -12.64 4.80 11.52
C PRO A 48 -12.07 3.42 11.18
N LEU A 49 -10.97 3.06 11.83
CA LEU A 49 -10.41 1.70 11.74
C LEU A 49 -11.47 0.69 12.22
N LYS A 50 -11.60 -0.41 11.49
CA LYS A 50 -12.53 -1.48 11.88
C LYS A 50 -11.91 -2.24 13.06
N PRO A 51 -12.54 -2.22 14.25
CA PRO A 51 -11.98 -2.91 15.40
C PRO A 51 -12.00 -4.41 15.15
N LYS A 52 -10.91 -5.07 15.54
CA LYS A 52 -10.76 -6.51 15.47
C LYS A 52 -10.92 -7.09 16.86
N ALA A 53 -11.98 -7.88 17.07
CA ALA A 53 -12.26 -8.48 18.38
C ALA A 53 -11.39 -9.73 18.64
N VAL A 54 -11.02 -10.46 17.58
CA VAL A 54 -10.23 -11.70 17.67
C VAL A 54 -9.25 -11.81 16.51
N LEU A 55 -8.10 -12.44 16.75
CA LEU A 55 -7.15 -12.77 15.71
C LEU A 55 -7.67 -13.95 14.88
N SER A 56 -7.59 -13.84 13.55
CA SER A 56 -7.87 -14.97 12.66
C SER A 56 -6.71 -15.96 12.67
N ASN A 57 -6.95 -17.15 12.11
CA ASN A 57 -5.88 -18.14 11.96
C ASN A 57 -4.70 -17.62 11.14
N GLU A 58 -4.95 -16.77 10.14
CA GLU A 58 -3.90 -16.15 9.33
C GLU A 58 -3.05 -15.16 10.14
N ASP A 59 -3.68 -14.37 11.03
CA ASP A 59 -2.96 -13.48 11.93
C ASP A 59 -2.12 -14.26 12.92
N ILE A 60 -2.69 -15.32 13.53
CA ILE A 60 -1.98 -16.17 14.48
C ILE A 60 -0.77 -16.81 13.80
N MET A 61 -0.91 -17.30 12.57
CA MET A 61 0.22 -17.84 11.82
C MET A 61 1.29 -16.77 11.54
N ARG A 62 0.87 -15.58 11.05
CA ARG A 62 1.78 -14.48 10.70
C ARG A 62 2.55 -13.92 11.90
N TYR A 63 1.85 -13.70 13.02
CA TYR A 63 2.39 -13.04 14.21
C TYR A 63 2.80 -14.03 15.30
N SER A 64 2.80 -15.35 15.03
CA SER A 64 3.09 -16.41 16.03
C SER A 64 4.29 -16.12 16.92
N ARG A 65 5.41 -15.65 16.35
CA ARG A 65 6.62 -15.31 17.12
C ARG A 65 6.48 -14.06 17.99
N GLN A 66 5.68 -13.09 17.54
CA GLN A 66 5.40 -11.86 18.29
C GLN A 66 4.43 -12.16 19.45
N LEU A 67 3.46 -13.06 19.24
CA LEU A 67 2.49 -13.50 20.26
C LEU A 67 3.13 -14.22 21.45
N LEU A 68 4.33 -14.79 21.29
CA LEU A 68 5.07 -15.44 22.36
C LEU A 68 5.71 -14.47 23.35
N LEU A 69 5.83 -13.18 22.99
CA LEU A 69 6.41 -12.16 23.85
C LEU A 69 5.41 -11.81 24.96
N PRO A 70 5.79 -11.94 26.25
CA PRO A 70 4.89 -11.67 27.38
C PRO A 70 4.30 -10.25 27.37
N GLU A 71 5.06 -9.27 26.89
CA GLU A 71 4.68 -7.86 26.84
C GLU A 71 3.68 -7.56 25.71
N LEU A 72 3.59 -8.44 24.70
CA LEU A 72 2.69 -8.27 23.56
C LEU A 72 1.49 -9.21 23.68
N GLY A 73 1.72 -10.52 23.60
CA GLY A 73 0.65 -11.52 23.60
C GLY A 73 -0.45 -11.26 22.55
N VAL A 74 -1.60 -11.90 22.74
CA VAL A 74 -2.77 -11.71 21.87
C VAL A 74 -3.34 -10.29 22.00
N GLN A 75 -3.41 -9.76 23.22
CA GLN A 75 -4.01 -8.46 23.47
C GLN A 75 -3.20 -7.32 22.84
N GLY A 76 -1.87 -7.34 22.96
CA GLY A 76 -1.00 -6.36 22.34
C GLY A 76 -1.08 -6.42 20.81
N GLN A 77 -1.18 -7.62 20.22
CA GLN A 77 -1.39 -7.74 18.78
C GLN A 77 -2.75 -7.18 18.32
N LEU A 78 -3.82 -7.38 19.10
CA LEU A 78 -5.11 -6.75 18.84
C LEU A 78 -5.01 -5.22 18.93
N ASN A 79 -4.33 -4.69 19.95
CA ASN A 79 -4.11 -3.26 20.10
C ASN A 79 -3.33 -2.67 18.90
N LEU A 80 -2.27 -3.35 18.43
CA LEU A 80 -1.53 -2.96 17.23
C LEU A 80 -2.45 -2.91 15.99
N SER A 81 -3.28 -3.93 15.81
CA SER A 81 -4.22 -4.00 14.68
C SER A 81 -5.30 -2.92 14.68
N GLN A 82 -5.51 -2.26 15.82
CA GLN A 82 -6.46 -1.15 15.99
C GLN A 82 -5.77 0.22 16.02
N THR A 83 -4.45 0.25 15.96
CA THR A 83 -3.67 1.49 15.98
C THR A 83 -3.45 2.03 14.57
N SER A 84 -3.42 3.35 14.46
CA SER A 84 -3.09 4.08 13.24
C SER A 84 -1.87 4.97 13.45
N VAL A 85 -0.93 4.97 12.51
CA VAL A 85 0.29 5.79 12.58
C VAL A 85 0.45 6.62 11.31
N LEU A 86 0.78 7.91 11.44
CA LEU A 86 1.19 8.76 10.32
C LEU A 86 2.71 8.84 10.26
N VAL A 87 3.29 8.42 9.15
CA VAL A 87 4.72 8.58 8.84
C VAL A 87 4.88 9.79 7.92
N VAL A 88 5.57 10.82 8.43
CA VAL A 88 5.89 12.04 7.68
C VAL A 88 7.31 11.89 7.09
N GLY A 89 7.37 11.80 5.77
CA GLY A 89 8.59 11.51 5.01
C GLY A 89 8.78 10.01 4.81
N CYS A 90 8.82 9.59 3.55
CA CYS A 90 9.07 8.21 3.09
C CYS A 90 10.52 8.01 2.63
N GLY A 91 11.46 8.85 3.09
CA GLY A 91 12.88 8.76 2.80
C GLY A 91 13.64 7.76 3.68
N GLY A 92 14.90 8.08 4.02
CA GLY A 92 15.81 7.13 4.67
C GLY A 92 15.39 6.67 6.08
N LEU A 93 14.60 7.48 6.79
CA LEU A 93 14.04 7.12 8.11
C LEU A 93 12.64 6.52 8.00
N GLY A 94 11.81 7.07 7.10
CA GLY A 94 10.44 6.60 6.88
C GLY A 94 10.39 5.18 6.33
N CYS A 95 11.32 4.83 5.45
CA CYS A 95 11.42 3.49 4.87
C CYS A 95 11.50 2.37 5.93
N PRO A 96 12.52 2.33 6.81
CA PRO A 96 12.59 1.28 7.83
C PRO A 96 11.44 1.37 8.83
N LEU A 97 10.98 2.57 9.20
CA LEU A 97 9.87 2.73 10.13
C LEU A 97 8.58 2.10 9.58
N ALA A 98 8.18 2.45 8.36
CA ALA A 98 6.98 1.92 7.73
C ALA A 98 7.08 0.39 7.51
N GLN A 99 8.27 -0.11 7.19
CA GLN A 99 8.53 -1.54 7.08
C GLN A 99 8.24 -2.29 8.39
N TYR A 100 8.77 -1.80 9.51
CA TYR A 100 8.60 -2.47 10.80
C TYR A 100 7.21 -2.30 11.39
N LEU A 101 6.58 -1.13 11.23
CA LEU A 101 5.17 -0.93 11.61
C LEU A 101 4.24 -1.92 10.89
N ALA A 102 4.48 -2.12 9.59
CA ALA A 102 3.73 -3.06 8.81
C ALA A 102 4.00 -4.52 9.21
N ALA A 103 5.27 -4.88 9.44
CA ALA A 103 5.65 -6.21 9.90
C ALA A 103 5.08 -6.55 11.30
N ALA A 104 4.95 -5.54 12.17
CA ALA A 104 4.32 -5.66 13.49
C ALA A 104 2.79 -5.79 13.42
N GLY A 105 2.18 -5.53 12.26
CA GLY A 105 0.73 -5.66 12.08
C GLY A 105 -0.07 -4.47 12.59
N ILE A 106 0.45 -3.25 12.40
CA ILE A 106 -0.30 -2.02 12.66
C ILE A 106 -1.60 -2.00 11.84
N GLY A 107 -2.69 -1.47 12.40
CA GLY A 107 -3.98 -1.40 11.71
C GLY A 107 -3.94 -0.53 10.45
N ARG A 108 -3.42 0.69 10.60
CA ARG A 108 -3.28 1.66 9.51
C ARG A 108 -1.95 2.39 9.55
N VAL A 109 -1.37 2.62 8.38
CA VAL A 109 -0.22 3.50 8.19
C VAL A 109 -0.52 4.56 7.13
N GLY A 110 -0.45 5.83 7.53
CA GLY A 110 -0.42 6.97 6.62
C GLY A 110 1.00 7.25 6.18
N LEU A 111 1.22 7.43 4.88
CA LEU A 111 2.54 7.66 4.29
C LEU A 111 2.52 8.99 3.57
N LEU A 112 3.08 10.04 4.17
CA LEU A 112 3.08 11.38 3.61
C LEU A 112 4.46 11.72 3.04
N ASP A 113 4.53 12.01 1.75
CA ASP A 113 5.75 12.50 1.11
C ASP A 113 5.42 13.23 -0.21
N HIS A 114 6.06 14.37 -0.44
CA HIS A 114 5.86 15.20 -1.63
C HIS A 114 6.91 14.96 -2.73
N ASP A 115 7.95 14.18 -2.44
CA ASP A 115 9.00 13.87 -3.39
C ASP A 115 8.65 12.67 -4.29
N GLN A 116 9.45 12.50 -5.34
CA GLN A 116 9.49 11.31 -6.18
C GLN A 116 10.72 10.46 -5.87
N VAL A 117 10.68 9.18 -6.23
CA VAL A 117 11.81 8.27 -6.08
C VAL A 117 12.92 8.63 -7.06
N GLU A 118 14.15 8.75 -6.56
CA GLU A 118 15.35 9.03 -7.34
C GLU A 118 16.41 7.93 -7.16
N LEU A 119 17.15 7.63 -8.22
CA LEU A 119 18.24 6.64 -8.20
C LEU A 119 19.29 6.94 -7.13
N SER A 120 19.64 8.23 -6.97
CA SER A 120 20.61 8.74 -5.98
C SER A 120 20.21 8.45 -4.53
N ASN A 121 18.93 8.14 -4.29
CA ASN A 121 18.34 7.96 -2.97
C ASN A 121 18.23 6.48 -2.56
N LEU A 122 18.33 5.54 -3.51
CA LEU A 122 18.04 4.12 -3.28
C LEU A 122 18.99 3.44 -2.28
N HIS A 123 20.24 3.91 -2.14
CA HIS A 123 21.21 3.35 -1.20
C HIS A 123 20.78 3.42 0.29
N ARG A 124 19.79 4.27 0.61
CA ARG A 124 19.28 4.45 1.98
C ARG A 124 17.76 4.37 2.10
N GLN A 125 17.03 4.28 0.98
CA GLN A 125 15.56 4.28 0.94
C GLN A 125 15.04 2.92 0.44
N VAL A 126 15.24 1.88 1.27
CA VAL A 126 15.13 0.47 0.88
C VAL A 126 13.69 -0.03 0.60
N LEU A 127 12.65 0.78 0.86
CA LEU A 127 11.30 0.44 0.39
C LEU A 127 11.14 0.66 -1.12
N HIS A 128 11.98 1.50 -1.71
CA HIS A 128 11.95 1.84 -3.12
C HIS A 128 12.89 0.94 -3.93
N GLY A 129 12.58 0.79 -5.21
CA GLY A 129 13.40 0.09 -6.20
C GLY A 129 13.59 0.94 -7.46
N GLU A 130 14.51 0.51 -8.33
CA GLU A 130 14.75 1.15 -9.63
C GLU A 130 13.49 1.20 -10.50
N ASP A 131 12.63 0.18 -10.40
CA ASP A 131 11.33 0.09 -11.07
C ASP A 131 10.33 1.17 -10.63
N SER A 132 10.57 1.78 -9.47
CA SER A 132 9.74 2.86 -8.92
C SER A 132 10.31 4.26 -9.15
N GLN A 133 11.42 4.41 -9.89
CA GLN A 133 12.00 5.71 -10.20
C GLN A 133 10.98 6.65 -10.86
N GLY A 134 10.91 7.90 -10.39
CA GLY A 134 9.94 8.90 -10.85
C GLY A 134 8.54 8.74 -10.28
N GLN A 135 8.23 7.67 -9.55
CA GLN A 135 6.95 7.54 -8.85
C GLN A 135 6.97 8.36 -7.55
N PRO A 136 5.82 8.89 -7.09
CA PRO A 136 5.69 9.48 -5.77
C PRO A 136 6.20 8.55 -4.66
N LYS A 137 7.07 9.04 -3.77
CA LYS A 137 7.64 8.22 -2.68
C LYS A 137 6.55 7.63 -1.79
N ALA A 138 5.53 8.41 -1.46
CA ALA A 138 4.38 7.94 -0.68
C ALA A 138 3.69 6.72 -1.33
N GLN A 139 3.50 6.74 -2.65
CA GLN A 139 2.88 5.63 -3.38
C GLN A 139 3.79 4.40 -3.44
N SER A 140 5.07 4.60 -3.78
CA SER A 140 6.06 3.52 -3.82
C SER A 140 6.22 2.83 -2.46
N ALA A 141 6.28 3.61 -1.37
CA ALA A 141 6.32 3.08 -0.01
C ALA A 141 5.04 2.29 0.32
N ALA A 142 3.86 2.79 -0.06
CA ALA A 142 2.59 2.11 0.21
C ALA A 142 2.48 0.77 -0.55
N HIS A 143 2.99 0.70 -1.79
CA HIS A 143 3.13 -0.54 -2.52
C HIS A 143 4.04 -1.52 -1.80
N ALA A 144 5.20 -1.07 -1.32
CA ALA A 144 6.15 -1.91 -0.60
C ALA A 144 5.58 -2.45 0.72
N VAL A 145 4.91 -1.60 1.49
CA VAL A 145 4.23 -1.98 2.72
C VAL A 145 3.15 -3.02 2.45
N ARG A 146 2.31 -2.82 1.44
CA ARG A 146 1.24 -3.76 1.09
C ARG A 146 1.77 -5.12 0.62
N ARG A 147 2.89 -5.13 -0.13
CA ARG A 147 3.58 -6.38 -0.52
C ARG A 147 4.05 -7.16 0.72
N LEU A 148 4.56 -6.46 1.74
CA LEU A 148 5.03 -7.06 2.99
C LEU A 148 3.85 -7.58 3.84
N ASN A 149 2.84 -6.74 4.03
CA ASN A 149 1.68 -7.07 4.84
C ASN A 149 0.39 -6.46 4.29
N SER A 150 -0.37 -7.27 3.58
CA SER A 150 -1.64 -6.87 2.96
C SER A 150 -2.78 -6.67 3.96
N THR A 151 -2.62 -7.01 5.24
CA THR A 151 -3.63 -6.76 6.27
C THR A 151 -3.59 -5.33 6.80
N VAL A 152 -2.50 -4.59 6.53
CA VAL A 152 -2.30 -3.20 6.96
C VAL A 152 -3.00 -2.27 5.97
N GLU A 153 -3.81 -1.35 6.47
CA GLU A 153 -4.39 -0.30 5.65
C GLU A 153 -3.33 0.79 5.37
N CYS A 154 -3.03 1.05 4.10
CA CYS A 154 -2.02 2.05 3.71
C CYS A 154 -2.68 3.23 3.02
N ILE A 155 -2.42 4.43 3.51
CA ILE A 155 -2.94 5.68 2.93
C ILE A 155 -1.76 6.52 2.43
N PRO A 156 -1.45 6.51 1.12
CA PRO A 156 -0.39 7.34 0.55
C PRO A 156 -0.88 8.78 0.33
N TYR A 157 -0.16 9.77 0.86
CA TYR A 157 -0.39 11.19 0.64
C TYR A 157 0.77 11.80 -0.15
N HIS A 158 0.49 12.33 -1.33
CA HIS A 158 1.47 13.08 -2.10
C HIS A 158 1.32 14.58 -1.82
N LEU A 159 1.79 14.99 -0.65
CA LEU A 159 1.57 16.32 -0.10
C LEU A 159 2.77 16.75 0.73
N GLN A 160 3.07 18.05 0.69
CA GLN A 160 3.98 18.65 1.65
C GLN A 160 3.22 18.96 2.93
N LEU A 161 3.77 18.56 4.09
CA LEU A 161 3.19 18.94 5.38
C LEU A 161 3.37 20.45 5.57
N SER A 162 2.28 21.14 5.89
CA SER A 162 2.25 22.59 6.06
C SER A 162 1.34 22.98 7.21
N PRO A 163 1.44 24.20 7.76
CA PRO A 163 0.54 24.65 8.83
C PRO A 163 -0.94 24.55 8.48
N GLU A 164 -1.30 24.70 7.20
CA GLU A 164 -2.69 24.67 6.72
C GLU A 164 -3.28 23.26 6.74
N ASN A 165 -2.46 22.22 6.61
CA ASN A 165 -2.93 20.82 6.50
C ASN A 165 -2.54 19.94 7.71
N ALA A 166 -1.55 20.36 8.50
CA ALA A 166 -0.95 19.52 9.54
C ALA A 166 -1.96 19.07 10.60
N LEU A 167 -2.77 19.99 11.13
CA LEU A 167 -3.76 19.65 12.16
C LEU A 167 -4.79 18.65 11.63
N GLN A 168 -5.33 18.90 10.44
CA GLN A 168 -6.31 18.03 9.80
C GLN A 168 -5.74 16.64 9.47
N LEU A 169 -4.45 16.53 9.16
CA LEU A 169 -3.78 15.24 8.94
C LEU A 169 -3.56 14.48 10.25
N ILE A 170 -2.91 15.14 11.23
CA ILE A 170 -2.49 14.49 12.48
C ILE A 170 -3.70 13.99 13.28
N GLN A 171 -4.81 14.72 13.30
CA GLN A 171 -6.02 14.33 14.02
C GLN A 171 -6.64 13.01 13.53
N GLN A 172 -6.32 12.57 12.30
CA GLN A 172 -6.81 11.30 11.75
C GLN A 172 -6.02 10.09 12.24
N TYR A 173 -4.89 10.32 12.91
CA TYR A 173 -4.01 9.30 13.47
C TYR A 173 -3.83 9.53 14.97
N PRO A 174 -4.91 9.39 15.76
CA PRO A 174 -4.88 9.67 17.18
C PRO A 174 -3.90 8.74 17.91
N PRO A 175 -3.34 9.19 19.04
CA PRO A 175 -2.52 8.33 19.89
C PRO A 175 -3.32 7.08 20.29
N SER A 176 -2.66 5.92 20.26
CA SER A 176 -3.23 4.66 20.72
C SER A 176 -3.63 4.78 22.19
N GLN A 177 -4.86 4.37 22.50
CA GLN A 177 -5.30 4.12 23.87
C GLN A 177 -4.69 2.76 24.29
N LEU A 178 -3.42 2.77 24.70
CA LEU A 178 -2.73 1.60 25.25
C LEU A 178 -3.17 1.36 26.70
#